data_AF-A0A8F5VK32-F1
#
_entry.id   AF-A0A8F5VK32-F1
#
_cell.length_a   1.000
_cell.length_b   1.000
_cell.length_c   1.000
_cell.angle_alpha   90.00
_cell.angle_beta   90.00
_cell.angle_gamma   90.00
#
_symmetry.space_group_name_H-M   'P 1'
#
loop_
_entity.id
_entity.type
_entity.pdbx_description
1 polymer ?
#
loop_
_entity_poly.entity_id
_entity_poly.type
_entity_poly.pdbx_seq_one_letter_code
_entity_poly.pdbx_strand_id
1 'polypeptide(L)'
;MGEIRIIGTAHVSQKSVDEVKTAIDEWQPDVVAIELDQGRYLGLKQQQKNPEIEDILQAKNFTQLLIQWILAYIQRKIGMDVGVEPGAEMKAAIAAAEERQVKIALIDRDIRITLHRFWASMSIIEKFKMFYALIGSVVVADKSGELIDIDELTKEDVVTLAMEEFYKYSPRGAEALIGERDAYMSHNLVRLVASHERVLAVVGAGHRKGIEKFLQRPETIPPLDSLTTQIKTRPWGLIFGVIVTAVFLLLILAIIFSGVGTEVLLQALVYWVLIHGVLTFIFTLIAGGHPISGLVGFAVSPLSSLHPLIAAGWFSAIAEAKIRKPRGSDIKRIMEAESIMEMRDIPLFKVVLVAALANVGSSIGTFAYFIFIFPILGIDPNVILGQGFSNMWAAITNMLPF
;
A
#
# COMPACT_ATOMS: atom_id res chain seq x y z
N MET A 1 -21.19 23.27 27.34
CA MET A 1 -20.61 22.47 26.23
C MET A 1 -21.77 22.08 25.34
N GLY A 2 -21.59 22.10 24.02
CA GLY A 2 -22.62 21.58 23.11
C GLY A 2 -22.88 20.09 23.31
N GLU A 3 -24.02 19.63 22.81
CA GLU A 3 -24.44 18.24 22.81
C GLU A 3 -23.93 17.52 21.55
N ILE A 4 -23.52 16.25 21.71
CA ILE A 4 -23.14 15.36 20.61
C ILE A 4 -24.17 14.25 20.50
N ARG A 5 -24.74 14.08 19.32
CA ARG A 5 -25.49 12.87 18.95
C ARG A 5 -24.68 12.09 17.93
N ILE A 6 -24.41 10.81 18.19
CA ILE A 6 -23.67 9.94 17.28
C ILE A 6 -24.64 8.96 16.63
N ILE A 7 -24.65 8.94 15.30
CA ILE A 7 -25.36 7.94 14.49
C ILE A 7 -24.31 6.97 13.96
N GLY A 8 -24.39 5.73 14.43
CA GLY A 8 -23.59 4.62 13.93
C GLY A 8 -24.24 4.03 12.69
N THR A 9 -23.62 4.19 11.54
CA THR A 9 -24.16 3.69 10.27
C THR A 9 -23.52 2.36 9.92
N ALA A 10 -24.34 1.35 9.61
CA ALA A 10 -23.85 0.21 8.87
C ALA A 10 -23.67 0.68 7.43
N HIS A 11 -22.42 0.78 6.98
CA HIS A 11 -22.14 1.05 5.58
C HIS A 11 -23.00 0.08 4.77
N VAL A 12 -23.67 0.62 3.76
CA VAL A 12 -24.45 -0.17 2.81
C VAL A 12 -25.88 -0.56 3.26
N SER A 13 -26.52 0.12 4.22
CA SER A 13 -27.94 -0.11 4.56
C SER A 13 -28.85 1.08 4.23
N GLN A 14 -29.93 0.85 3.45
CA GLN A 14 -30.98 1.86 3.23
C GLN A 14 -31.59 2.35 4.55
N LYS A 15 -31.72 1.47 5.54
CA LYS A 15 -32.16 1.84 6.89
C LYS A 15 -31.26 2.90 7.52
N SER A 16 -29.94 2.77 7.38
CA SER A 16 -28.97 3.76 7.90
C SER A 16 -29.04 5.09 7.14
N VAL A 17 -29.32 5.06 5.83
CA VAL A 17 -29.57 6.28 5.04
C VAL A 17 -30.79 7.04 5.57
N ASP A 18 -31.89 6.33 5.80
CA ASP A 18 -33.14 6.93 6.28
C ASP A 18 -32.99 7.45 7.72
N GLU A 19 -32.31 6.69 8.58
CA GLU A 19 -32.00 7.09 9.96
C GLU A 19 -31.17 8.37 10.03
N VAL A 20 -30.17 8.52 9.17
CA VAL A 20 -29.35 9.75 9.08
C VAL A 20 -30.20 10.95 8.68
N LYS A 21 -31.07 10.80 7.66
CA LYS A 21 -31.94 11.89 7.21
C LYS A 21 -32.92 12.32 8.31
N THR A 22 -33.61 11.35 8.92
CA THR A 22 -34.54 11.61 10.03
C THR A 22 -33.83 12.26 11.21
N ALA A 23 -32.62 11.83 11.55
CA ALA A 23 -31.86 12.44 12.64
C ALA A 23 -31.50 13.91 12.36
N ILE A 24 -31.14 14.26 11.11
CA ILE A 24 -30.88 15.65 10.72
C ILE A 24 -32.17 16.48 10.79
N ASP A 25 -33.30 15.91 10.36
CA ASP A 25 -34.60 16.59 10.30
C ASP A 25 -35.16 16.90 11.69
N GLU A 26 -35.17 15.89 12.56
CA GLU A 26 -35.77 16.00 13.89
C GLU A 26 -34.86 16.76 14.86
N TRP A 27 -33.55 16.51 14.80
CA TRP A 27 -32.62 17.04 15.79
C TRP A 27 -32.11 18.45 15.46
N GLN A 28 -32.19 18.84 14.17
CA GLN A 28 -31.78 20.14 13.65
C GLN A 28 -30.38 20.58 14.13
N PRO A 29 -29.31 19.83 13.80
CA PRO A 29 -27.95 20.17 14.22
C PRO A 29 -27.48 21.53 13.68
N ASP A 30 -26.58 22.19 14.40
CA ASP A 30 -25.85 23.37 13.89
C ASP A 30 -24.73 22.96 12.93
N VAL A 31 -24.21 21.74 13.12
CA VAL A 31 -23.16 21.14 12.30
C VAL A 31 -23.34 19.62 12.22
N VAL A 32 -23.20 19.10 10.99
CA VAL A 32 -23.13 17.66 10.73
C VAL A 32 -21.65 17.28 10.55
N ALA A 33 -21.13 16.50 11.49
CA ALA A 33 -19.79 15.94 11.47
C ALA A 33 -19.79 14.60 10.75
N ILE A 34 -18.98 14.43 9.71
CA ILE A 34 -19.01 13.26 8.82
C ILE A 34 -17.65 12.55 8.84
N GLU A 35 -17.66 11.22 8.96
CA GLU A 35 -16.48 10.34 8.87
C GLU A 35 -15.89 10.30 7.45
N LEU A 36 -15.38 11.43 7.00
CA LEU A 36 -14.68 11.57 5.73
C LEU A 36 -13.47 12.49 5.92
N ASP A 37 -12.43 12.22 5.13
CA ASP A 37 -11.37 13.18 4.87
C ASP A 37 -11.70 14.01 3.62
N GLN A 38 -10.96 15.10 3.42
CA GLN A 38 -11.15 16.02 2.30
C GLN A 38 -11.12 15.32 0.94
N GLY A 39 -10.21 14.36 0.74
CA GLY A 39 -10.07 13.64 -0.52
C GLY A 39 -11.30 12.77 -0.80
N ARG A 40 -11.74 11.99 0.20
CA ARG A 40 -12.96 11.17 0.07
C ARG A 40 -14.23 12.02 -0.10
N TYR A 41 -14.34 13.16 0.58
CA TYR A 41 -15.45 14.10 0.39
C TYR A 41 -15.54 14.60 -1.06
N LEU A 42 -14.42 15.07 -1.64
CA LEU A 42 -14.36 15.52 -3.03
C LEU A 42 -14.64 14.40 -4.04
N GLY A 43 -14.14 13.19 -3.75
CA GLY A 43 -14.41 11.99 -4.54
C GLY A 43 -15.90 11.64 -4.58
N LEU A 44 -16.58 11.69 -3.44
CA LEU A 44 -18.03 11.45 -3.36
C LEU A 44 -18.85 12.52 -4.09
N LYS A 45 -18.38 13.78 -4.10
CA LYS A 45 -18.99 14.85 -4.92
C LYS A 45 -18.66 14.76 -6.41
N GLN A 46 -17.88 13.74 -6.84
CA GLN A 46 -17.39 13.58 -8.21
C GLN A 46 -16.63 14.82 -8.73
N GLN A 47 -16.05 15.61 -7.83
CA GLN A 47 -15.32 16.83 -8.17
C GLN A 47 -13.82 16.58 -8.37
N GLN A 48 -13.34 15.35 -8.17
CA GLN A 48 -11.94 15.01 -8.28
C GLN A 48 -11.58 14.68 -9.74
N LYS A 49 -10.69 15.48 -10.33
CA LYS A 49 -10.09 15.14 -11.63
C LYS A 49 -9.20 13.90 -11.46
N ASN A 50 -9.33 12.95 -12.38
CA ASN A 50 -8.41 11.82 -12.44
C ASN A 50 -6.99 12.35 -12.70
N PRO A 51 -5.96 11.83 -11.99
CA PRO A 51 -4.58 12.22 -12.23
C PRO A 51 -4.18 11.89 -13.67
N GLU A 52 -3.29 12.70 -14.23
CA GLU A 52 -2.74 12.45 -15.56
C GLU A 52 -1.82 11.22 -15.52
N ILE A 53 -1.74 10.51 -16.64
CA ILE A 53 -0.93 9.29 -16.73
C ILE A 53 0.55 9.64 -16.57
N GLU A 54 0.97 10.78 -17.09
CA GLU A 54 2.31 11.33 -16.98
C GLU A 54 2.71 11.48 -15.51
N ASP A 55 1.81 11.98 -14.65
CA ASP A 55 2.05 12.12 -13.21
C ASP A 55 2.27 10.74 -12.55
N ILE A 56 1.46 9.75 -12.94
CA ILE A 56 1.57 8.37 -12.46
C ILE A 56 2.91 7.76 -12.83
N LEU A 57 3.35 7.95 -14.08
CA LEU A 57 4.63 7.43 -14.57
C LEU A 57 5.84 8.14 -13.94
N GLN A 58 5.75 9.45 -13.71
CA GLN A 58 6.80 10.24 -13.08
C GLN A 58 6.95 9.95 -11.58
N ALA A 59 5.84 9.64 -10.90
CA ALA A 59 5.84 9.30 -9.48
C ALA A 59 6.64 8.03 -9.16
N LYS A 60 6.88 7.14 -10.15
CA LYS A 60 7.70 5.92 -10.01
C LYS A 60 7.23 4.95 -8.90
N ASN A 61 6.04 5.14 -8.37
CA ASN A 61 5.46 4.39 -7.25
C ASN A 61 4.58 3.20 -7.73
N PHE A 62 5.01 2.52 -8.79
CA PHE A 62 4.24 1.46 -9.45
C PHE A 62 3.82 0.34 -8.50
N THR A 63 4.73 -0.17 -7.66
CA THR A 63 4.41 -1.24 -6.71
C THR A 63 3.35 -0.80 -5.69
N GLN A 64 3.43 0.45 -5.23
CA GLN A 64 2.44 0.99 -4.29
C GLN A 64 1.07 1.13 -4.95
N LEU A 65 1.02 1.59 -6.21
CA LEU A 65 -0.23 1.66 -6.98
C LEU A 65 -0.84 0.27 -7.20
N LEU A 66 -0.02 -0.72 -7.54
CA LEU A 66 -0.48 -2.10 -7.71
C LEU A 66 -1.11 -2.63 -6.42
N ILE A 67 -0.45 -2.41 -5.27
CA ILE A 67 -0.98 -2.79 -3.96
C ILE A 67 -2.30 -2.08 -3.68
N GLN A 68 -2.38 -0.77 -3.93
CA GLN A 68 -3.63 0.00 -3.72
C GLN A 68 -4.80 -0.55 -4.54
N TRP A 69 -4.57 -0.90 -5.81
CA TRP A 69 -5.63 -1.46 -6.66
C TRP A 69 -6.03 -2.87 -6.26
N ILE A 70 -5.08 -3.73 -5.89
CA ILE A 70 -5.38 -5.07 -5.38
C ILE A 70 -6.16 -4.97 -4.07
N LEU A 71 -5.81 -4.04 -3.18
CA LEU A 71 -6.55 -3.82 -1.94
C LEU A 71 -7.96 -3.31 -2.21
N ALA A 72 -8.12 -2.34 -3.11
CA ALA A 72 -9.43 -1.84 -3.52
C ALA A 72 -10.31 -2.97 -4.10
N TYR A 73 -9.72 -3.86 -4.91
CA TYR A 73 -10.39 -5.07 -5.40
C TYR A 73 -10.86 -5.98 -4.27
N ILE A 74 -9.96 -6.32 -3.34
CA ILE A 74 -10.25 -7.19 -2.21
C ILE A 74 -11.36 -6.60 -1.33
N GLN A 75 -11.29 -5.29 -1.07
CA GLN A 75 -12.30 -4.55 -0.30
C GLN A 75 -13.70 -4.69 -0.92
N ARG A 76 -13.79 -4.58 -2.24
CA ARG A 76 -15.06 -4.76 -2.97
C ARG A 76 -15.52 -6.22 -2.98
N LYS A 77 -14.61 -7.17 -3.26
CA LYS A 77 -14.93 -8.61 -3.43
C LYS A 77 -15.38 -9.29 -2.14
N ILE A 78 -14.90 -8.86 -0.98
CA ILE A 78 -15.31 -9.38 0.33
C ILE A 78 -16.75 -8.96 0.69
N GLY A 79 -17.47 -8.28 -0.21
CA GLY A 79 -18.90 -8.10 -0.04
C GLY A 79 -19.23 -7.10 1.06
N MET A 80 -18.49 -5.99 1.12
CA MET A 80 -19.06 -4.72 1.60
C MET A 80 -20.04 -4.14 0.56
N ASP A 81 -20.73 -4.99 -0.23
CA ASP A 81 -21.67 -4.66 -1.29
C ASP A 81 -22.97 -5.43 -1.02
N VAL A 82 -23.78 -4.94 -0.09
CA VAL A 82 -25.19 -5.29 0.04
C VAL A 82 -26.04 -4.28 -0.75
N GLY A 83 -25.91 -4.28 -2.08
CA GLY A 83 -26.83 -3.60 -3.01
C GLY A 83 -27.02 -2.08 -2.87
N VAL A 84 -26.27 -1.41 -2.00
CA VAL A 84 -26.24 0.03 -1.78
C VAL A 84 -24.83 0.51 -2.10
N GLU A 85 -24.66 1.72 -2.61
CA GLU A 85 -23.32 2.25 -2.91
C GLU A 85 -22.52 2.44 -1.60
N PRO A 86 -21.28 1.94 -1.47
CA PRO A 86 -20.45 2.23 -0.32
C PRO A 86 -20.34 3.74 -0.07
N GLY A 87 -20.64 4.19 1.14
CA GLY A 87 -20.70 5.62 1.45
C GLY A 87 -22.05 6.30 1.15
N ALA A 88 -23.10 5.56 0.80
CA ALA A 88 -24.43 6.11 0.55
C ALA A 88 -25.00 6.87 1.77
N GLU A 89 -24.78 6.36 2.99
CA GLU A 89 -25.13 7.04 4.23
C GLU A 89 -24.40 8.39 4.38
N MET A 90 -23.11 8.44 4.00
CA MET A 90 -22.33 9.67 4.03
C MET A 90 -22.80 10.66 2.96
N LYS A 91 -23.11 10.18 1.74
CA LYS A 91 -23.71 11.01 0.69
C LYS A 91 -25.07 11.56 1.12
N ALA A 92 -25.89 10.75 1.76
CA ALA A 92 -27.19 11.17 2.29
C ALA A 92 -27.03 12.24 3.38
N ALA A 93 -26.07 12.08 4.29
CA ALA A 93 -25.74 13.09 5.30
C ALA A 93 -25.33 14.42 4.64
N ILE A 94 -24.43 14.37 3.64
CA ILE A 94 -23.98 15.55 2.90
C ILE A 94 -25.16 16.24 2.21
N ALA A 95 -25.97 15.49 1.46
CA ALA A 95 -27.09 16.04 0.72
C ALA A 95 -28.15 16.66 1.65
N ALA A 96 -28.50 15.98 2.75
CA ALA A 96 -29.48 16.47 3.71
C ALA A 96 -28.99 17.74 4.44
N ALA A 97 -27.71 17.79 4.80
CA ALA A 97 -27.09 18.97 5.40
C ALA A 97 -27.03 20.16 4.43
N GLU A 98 -26.65 19.93 3.17
CA GLU A 98 -26.61 20.98 2.14
C GLU A 98 -28.01 21.54 1.83
N GLU A 99 -29.01 20.67 1.70
CA GLU A 99 -30.42 21.06 1.49
C GLU A 99 -30.95 21.97 2.60
N ARG A 100 -30.54 21.72 3.85
CA ARG A 100 -30.94 22.49 5.04
C ARG A 100 -29.98 23.62 5.38
N GLN A 101 -28.96 23.84 4.58
CA GLN A 101 -27.92 24.85 4.81
C GLN A 101 -27.21 24.68 6.16
N VAL A 102 -27.12 23.44 6.65
CA VAL A 102 -26.38 23.08 7.87
C VAL A 102 -24.90 22.96 7.52
N LYS A 103 -24.03 23.43 8.42
CA LYS A 103 -22.57 23.34 8.21
C LYS A 103 -22.12 21.87 8.21
N ILE A 104 -21.18 21.54 7.34
CA ILE A 104 -20.56 20.22 7.29
C ILE A 104 -19.15 20.31 7.85
N ALA A 105 -18.80 19.40 8.75
CA ALA A 105 -17.45 19.24 9.28
C ALA A 105 -16.92 17.85 8.94
N LEU A 106 -15.74 17.79 8.32
CA LEU A 106 -15.03 16.55 8.04
C LEU A 106 -14.19 16.18 9.26
N ILE A 107 -14.44 15.04 9.88
CA ILE A 107 -13.83 14.69 11.16
C ILE A 107 -12.78 13.58 11.09
N ASP A 108 -12.59 12.94 9.93
CA ASP A 108 -11.68 11.81 9.81
C ASP A 108 -10.30 12.19 9.25
N ARG A 109 -9.32 11.33 9.52
CA ARG A 109 -7.93 11.46 9.10
C ARG A 109 -7.79 11.10 7.62
N ASP A 110 -6.84 11.75 6.95
CA ASP A 110 -6.44 11.39 5.58
C ASP A 110 -6.17 9.88 5.48
N ILE A 111 -6.95 9.21 4.63
CA ILE A 111 -6.88 7.76 4.45
C ILE A 111 -5.47 7.28 4.06
N ARG A 112 -4.66 8.10 3.38
CA ARG A 112 -3.28 7.77 3.02
C ARG A 112 -2.38 7.67 4.25
N ILE A 113 -2.56 8.57 5.21
CA ILE A 113 -1.85 8.52 6.50
C ILE A 113 -2.28 7.27 7.26
N THR A 114 -3.58 7.01 7.34
CA THR A 114 -4.14 5.82 7.99
C THR A 114 -3.58 4.53 7.40
N LEU A 115 -3.64 4.35 6.08
CA LEU A 115 -3.13 3.17 5.41
C LEU A 115 -1.61 3.02 5.57
N HIS A 116 -0.86 4.12 5.46
CA HIS A 116 0.59 4.07 5.71
C HIS A 116 0.89 3.59 7.13
N ARG A 117 0.20 4.15 8.13
CA ARG A 117 0.40 3.79 9.54
C ARG A 117 -0.02 2.35 9.81
N PHE A 118 -1.11 1.88 9.23
CA PHE A 118 -1.53 0.48 9.27
C PHE A 118 -0.41 -0.47 8.82
N TRP A 119 0.19 -0.22 7.65
CA TRP A 119 1.29 -1.06 7.15
C TRP A 119 2.61 -0.89 7.92
N ALA A 120 2.89 0.31 8.40
CA ALA A 120 4.12 0.62 9.14
C ALA A 120 4.08 0.13 10.60
N SER A 121 2.89 0.08 11.21
CA SER A 121 2.70 -0.37 12.58
C SER A 121 2.85 -1.88 12.68
N MET A 122 2.44 -2.65 11.67
CA MET A 122 2.49 -4.11 11.69
C MET A 122 3.92 -4.67 11.64
N SER A 123 4.16 -5.68 12.46
CA SER A 123 5.32 -6.58 12.40
C SER A 123 5.32 -7.42 11.13
N ILE A 124 6.48 -7.96 10.77
CA ILE A 124 6.63 -8.87 9.62
C ILE A 124 5.71 -10.09 9.78
N ILE A 125 5.57 -10.61 11.01
CA ILE A 125 4.70 -11.76 11.32
C ILE A 125 3.23 -11.42 11.10
N GLU A 126 2.75 -10.26 11.58
CA GLU A 126 1.37 -9.79 11.34
C GLU A 126 1.09 -9.65 9.83
N LYS A 127 2.05 -9.11 9.06
CA LYS A 127 1.93 -8.99 7.59
C LYS A 127 1.79 -10.36 6.92
N PHE A 128 2.63 -11.33 7.29
CA PHE A 128 2.54 -12.68 6.73
C PHE A 128 1.25 -13.39 7.12
N LYS A 129 0.81 -13.27 8.39
CA LYS A 129 -0.46 -13.83 8.86
C LYS A 129 -1.64 -13.27 8.08
N MET A 130 -1.70 -11.95 7.90
CA MET A 130 -2.74 -11.29 7.10
C MET A 130 -2.72 -11.75 5.65
N PHE A 131 -1.53 -11.80 5.02
CA PHE A 131 -1.39 -12.26 3.64
C PHE A 131 -1.85 -13.72 3.48
N TYR A 132 -1.46 -14.59 4.41
CA TYR A 132 -1.88 -15.99 4.42
C TYR A 132 -3.38 -16.13 4.68
N ALA A 133 -3.95 -15.34 5.60
CA ALA A 133 -5.39 -15.33 5.86
C ALA A 133 -6.20 -14.85 4.65
N LEU A 134 -5.73 -13.85 3.92
CA LEU A 134 -6.36 -13.36 2.68
C LEU A 134 -6.29 -14.39 1.56
N ILE A 135 -5.15 -15.08 1.38
CA ILE A 135 -5.06 -16.17 0.40
C ILE A 135 -5.92 -17.35 0.83
N GLY A 136 -5.87 -17.70 2.11
CA GLY A 136 -6.68 -18.75 2.71
C GLY A 136 -8.17 -18.49 2.52
N SER A 137 -8.64 -17.26 2.74
CA SER A 137 -10.05 -16.92 2.55
C SER A 137 -10.47 -16.99 1.08
N VAL A 138 -9.61 -16.59 0.13
CA VAL A 138 -9.89 -16.73 -1.31
C VAL A 138 -9.93 -18.20 -1.74
N VAL A 139 -8.99 -19.03 -1.25
CA VAL A 139 -8.93 -20.46 -1.58
C VAL A 139 -10.05 -21.28 -0.91
N VAL A 140 -10.45 -20.88 0.29
CA VAL A 140 -11.57 -21.51 1.03
C VAL A 140 -12.91 -21.05 0.47
N ALA A 141 -13.07 -19.78 0.09
CA ALA A 141 -14.29 -19.30 -0.59
C ALA A 141 -14.54 -20.00 -1.92
N ASP A 142 -13.48 -20.50 -2.59
CA ASP A 142 -13.57 -21.31 -3.81
C ASP A 142 -13.87 -22.81 -3.54
N LYS A 143 -13.70 -23.29 -2.30
CA LYS A 143 -13.82 -24.72 -1.94
C LYS A 143 -14.93 -25.06 -0.96
N SER A 144 -15.44 -24.10 -0.21
CA SER A 144 -16.44 -24.33 0.83
C SER A 144 -17.49 -23.24 0.76
N GLY A 145 -18.67 -23.59 0.24
CA GLY A 145 -19.90 -22.82 0.41
C GLY A 145 -20.47 -22.95 1.84
N GLU A 146 -19.61 -22.96 2.86
CA GLU A 146 -20.04 -22.90 4.25
C GLU A 146 -20.33 -21.44 4.59
N LEU A 147 -21.59 -21.08 4.36
CA LEU A 147 -22.21 -19.93 5.00
C LEU A 147 -22.15 -20.18 6.50
N ILE A 148 -21.40 -19.34 7.22
CA ILE A 148 -21.57 -19.20 8.66
C ILE A 148 -23.05 -18.86 8.87
N ASP A 149 -23.73 -19.65 9.68
CA ASP A 149 -25.13 -19.40 10.05
C ASP A 149 -25.18 -18.08 10.84
N ILE A 150 -25.52 -16.98 10.15
CA ILE A 150 -25.56 -15.60 10.67
C ILE A 150 -26.98 -15.24 11.16
N ASP A 151 -27.91 -16.18 11.17
CA ASP A 151 -29.35 -15.90 11.33
C ASP A 151 -29.80 -15.50 12.75
N GLU A 152 -28.89 -15.37 13.73
CA GLU A 152 -29.21 -14.92 15.09
C GLU A 152 -28.46 -13.66 15.57
N LEU A 153 -27.59 -13.06 14.76
CA LEU A 153 -26.79 -11.89 15.16
C LEU A 153 -27.27 -10.60 14.50
N THR A 154 -27.38 -9.51 15.26
CA THR A 154 -27.60 -8.21 14.63
C THR A 154 -26.37 -7.81 13.81
N LYS A 155 -26.54 -6.96 12.79
CA LYS A 155 -25.41 -6.45 11.99
C LYS A 155 -24.34 -5.77 12.86
N GLU A 156 -24.73 -5.13 13.96
CA GLU A 156 -23.78 -4.52 14.91
C GLU A 156 -22.97 -5.56 15.69
N ASP A 157 -23.58 -6.69 16.05
CA ASP A 157 -22.90 -7.79 16.75
C ASP A 157 -21.89 -8.49 15.83
N VAL A 158 -22.26 -8.72 14.57
CA VAL A 158 -21.33 -9.28 13.56
C VAL A 158 -20.14 -8.36 13.33
N VAL A 159 -20.38 -7.05 13.18
CA VAL A 159 -19.30 -6.07 13.04
C VAL A 159 -18.41 -6.05 14.28
N THR A 160 -18.99 -6.09 15.48
CA THR A 160 -18.22 -6.12 16.74
C THR A 160 -17.32 -7.36 16.81
N LEU A 161 -17.86 -8.55 16.52
CA LEU A 161 -17.12 -9.81 16.53
C LEU A 161 -15.98 -9.81 15.49
N ALA A 162 -16.24 -9.30 14.28
CA ALA A 162 -15.22 -9.17 13.24
C ALA A 162 -14.08 -8.22 13.66
N MET A 163 -14.42 -7.12 14.33
CA MET A 163 -13.42 -6.19 14.88
C MET A 163 -12.60 -6.84 15.98
N GLU A 164 -13.22 -7.54 16.93
CA GLU A 164 -12.51 -8.24 18.02
C GLU A 164 -11.53 -9.29 17.49
N GLU A 165 -11.95 -10.10 16.50
CA GLU A 165 -11.08 -11.09 15.88
C GLU A 165 -9.94 -10.41 15.12
N PHE A 166 -10.19 -9.27 14.46
CA PHE A 166 -9.14 -8.48 13.82
C PHE A 166 -8.11 -7.93 14.81
N TYR A 167 -8.54 -7.41 15.96
CA TYR A 167 -7.65 -6.96 17.04
C TYR A 167 -6.79 -8.10 17.59
N LYS A 168 -7.31 -9.33 17.63
CA LYS A 168 -6.57 -10.52 18.05
C LYS A 168 -5.51 -10.94 17.03
N TYR A 169 -5.83 -10.87 15.73
CA TYR A 169 -4.89 -11.26 14.65
C TYR A 169 -3.80 -10.24 14.38
N SER A 170 -4.14 -8.95 14.40
CA SER A 170 -3.25 -7.84 14.04
C SER A 170 -3.47 -6.65 14.99
N PRO A 171 -3.08 -6.76 16.27
CA PRO A 171 -3.34 -5.72 17.26
C PRO A 171 -2.75 -4.38 16.86
N ARG A 172 -1.54 -4.36 16.28
CA ARG A 172 -0.88 -3.11 15.85
C ARG A 172 -1.53 -2.52 14.60
N GLY A 173 -2.03 -3.38 13.72
CA GLY A 173 -2.79 -2.96 12.53
C GLY A 173 -4.16 -2.39 12.93
N ALA A 174 -4.89 -3.09 13.79
CA ALA A 174 -6.20 -2.68 14.28
C ALA A 174 -6.14 -1.34 15.04
N GLU A 175 -5.15 -1.16 15.91
CA GLU A 175 -4.94 0.12 16.60
C GLU A 175 -4.71 1.26 15.59
N ALA A 176 -3.86 1.05 14.58
CA ALA A 176 -3.55 2.09 13.59
C ALA A 176 -4.72 2.39 12.62
N LEU A 177 -5.52 1.38 12.29
CA LEU A 177 -6.62 1.49 11.33
C LEU A 177 -7.93 1.95 11.98
N ILE A 178 -8.14 1.67 13.27
CA ILE A 178 -9.40 1.93 13.97
C ILE A 178 -9.14 2.85 15.17
N GLY A 179 -8.39 2.39 16.17
CA GLY A 179 -8.19 3.13 17.43
C GLY A 179 -7.64 4.55 17.24
N GLU A 180 -6.64 4.71 16.38
CA GLU A 180 -6.09 6.03 16.05
C GLU A 180 -7.08 6.94 15.29
N ARG A 181 -7.98 6.36 14.49
CA ARG A 181 -9.03 7.13 13.81
C ARG A 181 -10.11 7.54 14.79
N ASP A 182 -10.51 6.65 15.71
CA ASP A 182 -11.45 6.97 16.79
C ASP A 182 -10.92 8.13 17.62
N ALA A 183 -9.64 8.10 17.98
CA ALA A 183 -8.96 9.19 18.67
C ALA A 183 -8.98 10.49 17.86
N TYR A 184 -8.66 10.43 16.56
CA TYR A 184 -8.62 11.60 15.68
C TYR A 184 -10.02 12.24 15.52
N MET A 185 -11.04 11.41 15.25
CA MET A 185 -12.43 11.84 15.14
C MET A 185 -12.92 12.45 16.46
N SER A 186 -12.62 11.79 17.58
CA SER A 186 -12.99 12.28 18.91
C SER A 186 -12.36 13.64 19.21
N HIS A 187 -11.09 13.84 18.83
CA HIS A 187 -10.42 15.14 18.96
C HIS A 187 -11.16 16.25 18.18
N ASN A 188 -11.59 15.96 16.95
CA ASN A 188 -12.35 16.92 16.14
C ASN A 188 -13.75 17.17 16.69
N LEU A 189 -14.43 16.13 17.19
CA LEU A 189 -15.75 16.27 17.83
C LEU A 189 -15.69 17.14 19.09
N VAL A 190 -14.68 16.95 19.94
CA VAL A 190 -14.44 17.79 21.13
C VAL A 190 -14.25 19.26 20.75
N ARG A 191 -13.54 19.53 19.63
CA ARG A 191 -13.39 20.90 19.11
C ARG A 191 -14.71 21.48 18.57
N LEU A 192 -15.54 20.67 17.93
CA LEU A 192 -16.82 21.11 17.38
C LEU A 192 -17.80 21.51 18.49
N VAL A 193 -17.92 20.72 19.56
CA VAL A 193 -18.81 21.07 20.70
C VAL A 193 -18.37 22.25 21.54
N ALA A 194 -17.11 22.67 21.39
CA ALA A 194 -16.62 23.90 21.98
C ALA A 194 -17.12 25.15 21.23
N SER A 195 -17.59 24.99 19.99
CA SER A 195 -17.97 26.09 19.08
C SER A 195 -19.41 26.00 18.53
N HIS A 196 -20.12 24.91 18.79
CA HIS A 196 -21.48 24.64 18.32
C HIS A 196 -22.31 24.04 19.46
N GLU A 197 -23.62 24.29 19.48
CA GLU A 197 -24.51 23.78 20.53
C GLU A 197 -25.00 22.37 20.23
N ARG A 198 -25.25 22.05 18.96
CA ARG A 198 -25.76 20.76 18.51
C ARG A 198 -24.89 20.18 17.39
N VAL A 199 -24.06 19.20 17.73
CA VAL A 199 -23.21 18.44 16.79
C VAL A 199 -23.81 17.05 16.52
N LEU A 200 -24.17 16.77 15.28
CA LEU A 200 -24.59 15.43 14.85
C LEU A 200 -23.42 14.75 14.13
N ALA A 201 -22.90 13.66 14.71
CA ALA A 201 -21.83 12.87 14.12
C ALA A 201 -22.39 11.66 13.37
N VAL A 202 -22.07 11.54 12.09
CA VAL A 202 -22.39 10.38 11.24
C VAL A 202 -21.11 9.59 11.01
N VAL A 203 -21.02 8.41 11.63
CA VAL A 203 -19.82 7.56 11.65
C VAL A 203 -20.20 6.11 11.41
N GLY A 204 -19.29 5.31 10.86
CA GLY A 204 -19.42 3.87 10.73
C GLY A 204 -19.63 3.21 12.09
N ALA A 205 -20.49 2.18 12.14
CA ALA A 205 -20.85 1.48 13.38
C ALA A 205 -19.63 0.94 14.16
N GLY A 206 -18.55 0.56 13.46
CA GLY A 206 -17.30 0.10 14.07
C GLY A 206 -16.55 1.17 14.89
N HIS A 207 -16.78 2.46 14.61
CA HIS A 207 -16.11 3.58 15.28
C HIS A 207 -16.90 4.13 16.48
N ARG A 208 -18.21 3.89 16.53
CA ARG A 208 -19.10 4.45 17.55
C ARG A 208 -18.63 4.18 18.98
N LYS A 209 -18.39 2.91 19.32
CA LYS A 209 -17.96 2.50 20.68
C LYS A 209 -16.63 3.15 21.09
N GLY A 210 -15.67 3.24 20.16
CA GLY A 210 -14.36 3.84 20.40
C GLY A 210 -14.45 5.35 20.62
N ILE A 211 -15.26 6.05 19.81
CA ILE A 211 -15.51 7.49 19.95
C ILE A 211 -16.22 7.79 21.28
N GLU A 212 -17.30 7.05 21.61
CA GLU A 212 -18.02 7.23 22.88
C GLU A 212 -17.10 7.09 24.10
N LYS A 213 -16.18 6.11 24.07
CA LYS A 213 -15.17 5.91 25.13
C LYS A 213 -14.25 7.13 25.28
N PHE A 214 -13.77 7.71 24.18
CA PHE A 214 -12.94 8.91 24.22
C PHE A 214 -13.71 10.15 24.65
N LEU A 215 -14.97 10.31 24.24
CA LEU A 215 -15.80 11.44 24.65
C LEU A 215 -16.17 11.41 26.14
N GLN A 216 -16.28 10.22 26.73
CA GLN A 216 -16.46 10.08 28.19
C GLN A 216 -15.20 10.46 28.99
N ARG A 217 -14.01 10.32 28.39
CA ARG A 217 -12.71 10.65 28.99
C ARG A 217 -11.80 11.41 28.02
N PRO A 218 -12.13 12.67 27.68
CA PRO A 218 -11.40 13.42 26.65
C PRO A 218 -9.90 13.60 26.94
N GLU A 219 -9.50 13.54 28.21
CA GLU A 219 -8.11 13.58 28.64
C GLU A 219 -7.26 12.39 28.16
N THR A 220 -7.90 11.30 27.73
CA THR A 220 -7.23 10.11 27.20
C THR A 220 -6.96 10.20 25.69
N ILE A 221 -7.49 11.21 25.00
CA ILE A 221 -7.30 11.41 23.56
C ILE A 221 -5.84 11.81 23.31
N PRO A 222 -5.07 11.04 22.51
CA PRO A 222 -3.71 11.40 22.14
C PRO A 222 -3.62 12.76 21.42
N PRO A 223 -2.48 13.47 21.51
CA PRO A 223 -2.27 14.70 20.76
C PRO A 223 -2.44 14.49 19.24
N LEU A 224 -3.11 15.42 18.55
CA LEU A 224 -3.39 15.32 17.11
C LEU A 224 -2.12 15.05 16.27
N ASP A 225 -1.01 15.69 16.60
CA ASP A 225 0.27 15.51 15.90
C ASP A 225 0.78 14.07 15.96
N SER A 226 0.53 13.35 17.07
CA SER A 226 0.93 11.94 17.20
C SER A 226 0.15 11.01 16.26
N LEU A 227 -1.09 11.40 15.93
CA LEU A 227 -2.01 10.68 15.04
C LEU A 227 -1.78 11.00 13.56
N THR A 228 -1.20 12.16 13.23
CA THR A 228 -0.94 12.58 11.84
C THR A 228 0.51 12.42 11.40
N THR A 229 1.45 12.37 12.35
CA THR A 229 2.88 12.20 12.04
C THR A 229 3.11 10.85 11.35
N GLN A 230 3.80 10.88 10.22
CA GLN A 230 4.18 9.66 9.52
C GLN A 230 5.19 8.86 10.35
N ILE A 231 4.94 7.56 10.51
CA ILE A 231 5.90 6.65 11.15
C ILE A 231 7.14 6.60 10.27
N LYS A 232 8.23 7.23 10.71
CA LYS A 232 9.53 7.17 10.01
C LYS A 232 10.06 5.75 10.07
N THR A 233 9.98 5.03 8.96
CA THR A 233 10.70 3.75 8.81
C THR A 233 12.14 4.06 8.44
N ARG A 234 13.10 3.30 8.99
CA ARG A 234 14.49 3.40 8.51
C ARG A 234 14.51 2.97 7.04
N PRO A 235 15.32 3.61 6.18
CA PRO A 235 15.34 3.33 4.75
C PRO A 235 16.11 2.02 4.47
N TRP A 236 15.65 0.90 5.03
CA TRP A 236 16.32 -0.39 4.97
C TRP A 236 16.57 -0.86 3.54
N GLY A 237 15.66 -0.56 2.60
CA GLY A 237 15.87 -0.85 1.17
C GLY A 237 17.04 -0.08 0.57
N LEU A 238 17.21 1.20 0.94
CA LEU A 238 18.36 2.00 0.52
C LEU A 238 19.66 1.49 1.15
N ILE A 239 19.63 1.23 2.47
CA ILE A 239 20.80 0.71 3.21
C ILE A 239 21.24 -0.62 2.61
N PHE A 240 20.30 -1.56 2.42
CA PHE A 240 20.56 -2.86 1.83
C PHE A 240 21.13 -2.72 0.42
N GLY A 241 20.52 -1.87 -0.42
CA GLY A 241 21.01 -1.64 -1.76
C GLY A 241 22.43 -1.08 -1.78
N VAL A 242 22.73 -0.07 -0.95
CA VAL A 242 24.09 0.48 -0.83
C VAL A 242 25.09 -0.57 -0.36
N ILE A 243 24.71 -1.43 0.59
CA ILE A 243 25.56 -2.55 1.03
C ILE A 243 25.82 -3.51 -0.11
N VAL A 244 24.79 -3.93 -0.85
CA VAL A 244 24.93 -4.84 -2.01
C VAL A 244 25.83 -4.21 -3.08
N THR A 245 25.64 -2.93 -3.41
CA THR A 245 26.50 -2.20 -4.36
C THR A 245 27.94 -2.15 -3.87
N ALA A 246 28.18 -1.81 -2.61
CA ALA A 246 29.51 -1.72 -2.04
C ALA A 246 30.21 -3.09 -2.04
N VAL A 247 29.50 -4.14 -1.63
CA VAL A 247 29.99 -5.53 -1.68
C VAL A 247 30.31 -5.92 -3.11
N PHE A 248 29.44 -5.63 -4.08
CA PHE A 248 29.68 -5.95 -5.48
C PHE A 248 30.92 -5.24 -6.05
N LEU A 249 31.07 -3.94 -5.79
CA LEU A 249 32.26 -3.18 -6.21
C LEU A 249 33.54 -3.70 -5.54
N LEU A 250 33.46 -4.04 -4.25
CA LEU A 250 34.55 -4.62 -3.49
C LEU A 250 34.96 -5.99 -4.04
N LEU A 251 34.00 -6.81 -4.47
CA LEU A 251 34.26 -8.10 -5.11
C LEU A 251 34.94 -7.93 -6.46
N ILE A 252 34.51 -6.96 -7.28
CA ILE A 252 35.20 -6.62 -8.53
C ILE A 252 36.66 -6.24 -8.25
N LEU A 253 36.89 -5.35 -7.29
CA LEU A 253 38.24 -4.94 -6.91
C LEU A 253 39.06 -6.13 -6.41
N ALA A 254 38.50 -6.96 -5.53
CA ALA A 254 39.18 -8.13 -5.00
C ALA A 254 39.55 -9.14 -6.09
N ILE A 255 38.71 -9.34 -7.13
CA ILE A 255 39.02 -10.19 -8.28
C ILE A 255 40.15 -9.57 -9.13
N ILE A 256 40.17 -8.25 -9.30
CA ILE A 256 41.25 -7.55 -10.01
C ILE A 256 42.59 -7.73 -9.27
N PHE A 257 42.59 -7.65 -7.93
CA PHE A 257 43.80 -7.76 -7.10
C PHE A 257 44.17 -9.20 -6.68
N SER A 258 43.32 -10.20 -6.92
CA SER A 258 43.59 -11.59 -6.56
C SER A 258 44.46 -12.33 -7.57
N GLY A 259 44.64 -11.77 -8.78
CA GLY A 259 45.43 -12.42 -9.84
C GLY A 259 44.73 -13.61 -10.51
N VAL A 260 43.43 -13.82 -10.23
CA VAL A 260 42.60 -14.91 -10.78
C VAL A 260 42.38 -14.81 -12.30
N GLY A 261 42.75 -13.68 -12.91
CA GLY A 261 42.77 -13.46 -14.35
C GLY A 261 41.55 -12.69 -14.86
N THR A 262 41.75 -11.89 -15.91
CA THR A 262 40.71 -11.03 -16.53
C THR A 262 39.55 -11.83 -17.12
N GLU A 263 39.78 -13.11 -17.43
CA GLU A 263 38.77 -14.02 -17.98
C GLU A 263 37.63 -14.29 -16.98
N VAL A 264 37.96 -14.61 -15.73
CA VAL A 264 36.96 -14.86 -14.68
C VAL A 264 36.14 -13.60 -14.39
N LEU A 265 36.80 -12.43 -14.37
CA LEU A 265 36.10 -11.15 -14.23
C LEU A 265 35.12 -10.90 -15.39
N LEU A 266 35.53 -11.16 -16.63
CA LEU A 266 34.67 -10.99 -17.80
C LEU A 266 33.49 -11.95 -17.75
N GLN A 267 33.71 -13.22 -17.41
CA GLN A 267 32.65 -14.20 -17.26
C GLN A 267 31.66 -13.79 -16.16
N ALA A 268 32.15 -13.34 -15.01
CA ALA A 268 31.32 -12.82 -13.92
C ALA A 268 30.40 -11.68 -14.39
N LEU A 269 30.93 -10.71 -15.12
CA LEU A 269 30.14 -9.60 -15.68
C LEU A 269 29.11 -10.08 -16.71
N VAL A 270 29.48 -11.03 -17.57
CA VAL A 270 28.54 -11.62 -18.55
C VAL A 270 27.39 -12.32 -17.83
N TYR A 271 27.68 -13.18 -16.85
CA TYR A 271 26.62 -13.85 -16.09
C TYR A 271 25.78 -12.88 -15.26
N TRP A 272 26.36 -11.80 -14.74
CA TRP A 272 25.62 -10.73 -14.07
C TRP A 272 24.59 -10.13 -15.02
N VAL A 273 25.02 -9.75 -16.24
CA VAL A 273 24.11 -9.20 -17.25
C VAL A 273 23.03 -10.20 -17.63
N LEU A 274 23.41 -11.45 -17.89
CA LEU A 274 22.48 -12.48 -18.35
C LEU A 274 21.44 -12.84 -17.30
N ILE A 275 21.83 -13.11 -16.05
CA ILE A 275 20.89 -13.58 -15.03
C ILE A 275 19.86 -12.50 -14.68
N HIS A 276 20.32 -11.26 -14.51
CA HIS A 276 19.46 -10.12 -14.24
C HIS A 276 18.56 -9.81 -15.43
N GLY A 277 19.16 -9.71 -16.62
CA GLY A 277 18.45 -9.37 -17.84
C GLY A 277 17.38 -10.40 -18.20
N VAL A 278 17.74 -11.69 -18.23
CA VAL A 278 16.85 -12.79 -18.62
C VAL A 278 15.68 -12.92 -17.65
N LEU A 279 15.93 -12.91 -16.34
CA LEU A 279 14.84 -13.01 -15.35
C LEU A 279 13.90 -11.80 -15.43
N THR A 280 14.44 -10.59 -15.60
CA THR A 280 13.62 -9.38 -15.79
C THR A 280 12.77 -9.48 -17.07
N PHE A 281 13.35 -9.96 -18.16
CA PHE A 281 12.65 -10.20 -19.42
C PHE A 281 11.50 -11.20 -19.25
N ILE A 282 11.79 -12.37 -18.66
CA ILE A 282 10.80 -13.44 -18.44
C ILE A 282 9.65 -12.93 -17.58
N PHE A 283 9.93 -12.27 -16.45
CA PHE A 283 8.89 -11.75 -15.57
C PHE A 283 8.06 -10.63 -16.22
N THR A 284 8.67 -9.83 -17.10
CA THR A 284 7.93 -8.87 -17.93
C THR A 284 6.95 -9.57 -18.86
N LEU A 285 7.33 -10.69 -19.48
CA LEU A 285 6.44 -11.48 -20.31
C LEU A 285 5.34 -12.18 -19.49
N ILE A 286 5.66 -12.68 -18.30
CA ILE A 286 4.67 -13.26 -17.37
C ILE A 286 3.59 -12.22 -17.01
N ALA A 287 3.99 -10.96 -16.84
CA ALA A 287 3.07 -9.83 -16.64
C ALA A 287 2.14 -9.57 -17.84
N GLY A 288 2.39 -10.21 -18.98
CA GLY A 288 1.74 -9.93 -20.26
C GLY A 288 2.29 -8.67 -20.95
N GLY A 289 3.50 -8.24 -20.58
CA GLY A 289 4.19 -7.11 -21.18
C GLY A 289 4.61 -7.37 -22.63
N HIS A 290 4.78 -6.31 -23.40
CA HIS A 290 5.29 -6.41 -24.76
C HIS A 290 6.78 -6.85 -24.73
N PRO A 291 7.25 -7.68 -25.69
CA PRO A 291 8.65 -8.10 -25.75
C PRO A 291 9.66 -6.95 -25.76
N ILE A 292 9.32 -5.83 -26.40
CA ILE A 292 10.16 -4.60 -26.39
C ILE A 292 10.34 -4.08 -24.95
N SER A 293 9.28 -4.05 -24.14
CA SER A 293 9.35 -3.64 -22.73
C SER A 293 10.20 -4.61 -21.92
N GLY A 294 10.14 -5.91 -22.25
CA GLY A 294 11.03 -6.92 -21.72
C GLY A 294 12.49 -6.65 -22.08
N LEU A 295 12.79 -6.32 -23.34
CA LEU A 295 14.16 -6.01 -23.80
C LEU A 295 14.71 -4.74 -23.14
N VAL A 296 13.88 -3.73 -22.94
CA VAL A 296 14.26 -2.54 -22.17
C VAL A 296 14.60 -2.92 -20.73
N GLY A 297 13.77 -3.75 -20.10
CA GLY A 297 14.02 -4.28 -18.76
C GLY A 297 15.32 -5.08 -18.71
N PHE A 298 15.55 -5.97 -19.69
CA PHE A 298 16.78 -6.75 -19.84
C PHE A 298 18.01 -5.85 -19.84
N ALA A 299 18.00 -4.78 -20.65
CA ALA A 299 19.14 -3.89 -20.82
C ALA A 299 19.44 -3.06 -19.55
N VAL A 300 18.40 -2.67 -18.80
CA VAL A 300 18.54 -1.81 -17.62
C VAL A 300 18.79 -2.60 -16.34
N SER A 301 18.33 -3.86 -16.26
CA SER A 301 18.38 -4.70 -15.06
C SER A 301 19.76 -4.81 -14.40
N PRO A 302 20.87 -5.01 -15.13
CA PRO A 302 22.19 -5.15 -14.53
C PRO A 302 22.67 -3.86 -13.83
N LEU A 303 22.20 -2.70 -14.28
CA LEU A 303 22.47 -1.41 -13.64
C LEU A 303 21.52 -1.16 -12.47
N SER A 304 20.27 -1.58 -12.61
CA SER A 304 19.24 -1.48 -11.56
C SER A 304 19.63 -2.25 -10.30
N SER A 305 20.18 -3.46 -10.45
CA SER A 305 20.64 -4.27 -9.32
C SER A 305 21.84 -3.67 -8.58
N LEU A 306 22.61 -2.80 -9.24
CA LEU A 306 23.73 -2.07 -8.65
C LEU A 306 23.32 -0.72 -8.04
N HIS A 307 22.14 -0.21 -8.32
CA HIS A 307 21.73 1.11 -7.84
C HIS A 307 20.30 1.07 -7.26
N PRO A 308 20.14 1.12 -5.93
CA PRO A 308 18.84 0.95 -5.28
C PRO A 308 17.75 1.95 -5.68
N LEU A 309 18.14 3.12 -6.22
CA LEU A 309 17.18 4.14 -6.69
C LEU A 309 16.80 3.98 -8.18
N ILE A 310 17.35 3.01 -8.89
CA ILE A 310 17.06 2.77 -10.31
C ILE A 310 16.40 1.40 -10.39
N ALA A 311 15.11 1.33 -10.74
CA ALA A 311 14.37 0.09 -10.91
C ALA A 311 14.19 -0.23 -12.40
N ALA A 312 14.65 -1.40 -12.85
CA ALA A 312 14.51 -1.88 -14.23
C ALA A 312 13.06 -1.86 -14.71
N GLY A 313 12.14 -2.21 -13.82
CA GLY A 313 10.71 -2.23 -14.10
C GLY A 313 10.12 -0.86 -14.43
N TRP A 314 10.69 0.25 -13.93
CA TRP A 314 10.22 1.58 -14.32
C TRP A 314 10.43 1.84 -15.81
N PHE A 315 11.58 1.42 -16.33
CA PHE A 315 11.90 1.58 -17.75
C PHE A 315 11.05 0.65 -18.61
N SER A 316 10.85 -0.59 -18.18
CA SER A 316 9.90 -1.51 -18.81
C SER A 316 8.48 -0.94 -18.83
N ALA A 317 8.02 -0.34 -17.74
CA ALA A 317 6.70 0.29 -17.67
C ALA A 317 6.59 1.54 -18.55
N ILE A 318 7.61 2.39 -18.62
CA ILE A 318 7.64 3.53 -19.54
C ILE A 318 7.57 3.05 -21.01
N ALA A 319 8.33 2.03 -21.36
CA ALA A 319 8.28 1.42 -22.70
C ALA A 319 6.88 0.83 -22.98
N GLU A 320 6.32 0.11 -22.02
CA GLU A 320 4.97 -0.48 -22.10
C GLU A 320 3.89 0.60 -22.27
N ALA A 321 4.00 1.70 -21.53
CA ALA A 321 3.05 2.81 -21.58
C ALA A 321 3.07 3.50 -22.96
N LYS A 322 4.25 3.64 -23.58
CA LYS A 322 4.37 4.17 -24.96
C LYS A 322 3.69 3.28 -25.99
N ILE A 323 3.72 1.96 -25.77
CA ILE A 323 3.10 0.97 -26.66
C ILE A 323 1.58 0.93 -26.46
N ARG A 324 1.13 0.82 -25.20
CA ARG A 324 -0.29 0.63 -24.87
C ARG A 324 -1.11 1.91 -24.82
N LYS A 325 -0.47 3.06 -24.59
CA LYS A 325 -1.09 4.39 -24.47
C LYS A 325 -2.26 4.40 -23.48
N PRO A 326 -2.01 4.11 -22.18
CA PRO A 326 -3.05 4.11 -21.16
C PRO A 326 -3.71 5.49 -21.03
N ARG A 327 -4.95 5.53 -20.54
CA ARG A 327 -5.75 6.75 -20.40
C ARG A 327 -6.16 6.96 -18.95
N GLY A 328 -6.40 8.21 -18.54
CA GLY A 328 -6.90 8.50 -17.18
C GLY A 328 -8.22 7.78 -16.83
N SER A 329 -9.05 7.44 -17.83
CA SER A 329 -10.26 6.62 -17.66
C SER A 329 -9.97 5.18 -17.21
N ASP A 330 -8.75 4.67 -17.44
CA ASP A 330 -8.36 3.32 -17.02
C ASP A 330 -8.34 3.19 -15.49
N ILE A 331 -8.12 4.28 -14.75
CA ILE A 331 -8.19 4.27 -13.28
C ILE A 331 -9.58 3.84 -12.83
N LYS A 332 -10.63 4.46 -13.40
CA LYS A 332 -12.03 4.11 -13.09
C LYS A 332 -12.32 2.65 -13.44
N ARG A 333 -11.87 2.20 -14.63
CA ARG A 333 -12.04 0.80 -15.05
C ARG A 333 -11.36 -0.19 -14.10
N ILE A 334 -10.17 0.14 -13.58
CA ILE A 334 -9.47 -0.70 -12.60
C ILE A 334 -10.27 -0.78 -11.30
N MET A 335 -10.79 0.36 -10.84
CA MET A 335 -11.61 0.42 -9.63
C MET A 335 -12.96 -0.30 -9.76
N GLU A 336 -13.46 -0.50 -10.99
CA GLU A 336 -14.73 -1.18 -11.28
C GLU A 336 -14.57 -2.67 -11.65
N ALA A 337 -13.39 -3.09 -12.10
CA ALA A 337 -13.15 -4.45 -12.65
C ALA A 337 -13.42 -5.57 -11.64
N GLU A 338 -14.29 -6.52 -11.95
CA GLU A 338 -14.87 -7.56 -11.09
C GLU A 338 -13.92 -8.72 -10.75
N SER A 339 -12.77 -8.77 -11.44
CA SER A 339 -11.73 -9.77 -11.22
C SER A 339 -10.33 -9.22 -11.48
N ILE A 340 -9.30 -9.86 -10.89
CA ILE A 340 -7.90 -9.54 -11.19
C ILE A 340 -7.55 -9.83 -12.66
N MET A 341 -8.21 -10.82 -13.28
CA MET A 341 -8.01 -11.14 -14.69
C MET A 341 -8.49 -9.99 -15.57
N GLU A 342 -9.65 -9.42 -15.27
CA GLU A 342 -10.18 -8.24 -15.97
C GLU A 342 -9.26 -7.02 -15.78
N MET A 343 -8.77 -6.79 -14.56
CA MET A 343 -7.79 -5.72 -14.32
C MET A 343 -6.56 -5.89 -15.20
N ARG A 344 -6.08 -7.13 -15.38
CA ARG A 344 -4.93 -7.43 -16.23
C ARG A 344 -5.14 -6.94 -17.65
N ASP A 345 -6.36 -6.90 -18.16
CA ASP A 345 -6.65 -6.46 -19.53
C ASP A 345 -6.73 -4.94 -19.69
N ILE A 346 -6.69 -4.20 -18.59
CA ILE A 346 -6.67 -2.74 -18.60
C ILE A 346 -5.24 -2.25 -18.89
N PRO A 347 -5.04 -1.37 -19.90
CA PRO A 347 -3.71 -0.90 -20.29
C PRO A 347 -2.87 -0.34 -19.14
N LEU A 348 -3.46 0.52 -18.31
CA LEU A 348 -2.75 1.12 -17.19
C LEU A 348 -2.33 0.08 -16.14
N PHE A 349 -3.23 -0.84 -15.78
CA PHE A 349 -2.89 -1.90 -14.82
C PHE A 349 -1.75 -2.78 -15.33
N LYS A 350 -1.77 -3.12 -16.62
CA LYS A 350 -0.71 -3.92 -17.26
C LYS A 350 0.64 -3.22 -17.24
N VAL A 351 0.68 -1.90 -17.48
CA VAL A 351 1.90 -1.08 -17.34
C VAL A 351 2.48 -1.18 -15.91
N VAL A 352 1.63 -1.04 -14.90
CA VAL A 352 2.05 -1.11 -13.50
C VAL A 352 2.48 -2.52 -13.10
N LEU A 353 1.74 -3.54 -13.54
CA LEU A 353 2.08 -4.95 -13.31
C LEU A 353 3.42 -5.33 -13.93
N VAL A 354 3.71 -4.83 -15.15
CA VAL A 354 5.01 -4.97 -15.81
C VAL A 354 6.13 -4.38 -14.96
N ALA A 355 5.96 -3.16 -14.43
CA ALA A 355 6.95 -2.57 -13.53
C ALA A 355 7.20 -3.44 -12.30
N ALA A 356 6.14 -3.91 -11.65
CA ALA A 356 6.25 -4.70 -10.43
C ALA A 356 6.95 -6.05 -10.68
N LEU A 357 6.51 -6.83 -11.67
CA LEU A 357 7.10 -8.14 -11.95
C LEU A 357 8.50 -8.06 -12.53
N ALA A 358 8.81 -7.07 -13.38
CA ALA A 358 10.18 -6.84 -13.85
C ALA A 358 11.14 -6.57 -12.69
N ASN A 359 10.72 -5.78 -11.69
CA ASN A 359 11.52 -5.55 -10.48
C ASN A 359 11.70 -6.82 -9.64
N VAL A 360 10.69 -7.69 -9.57
CA VAL A 360 10.82 -9.01 -8.93
C VAL A 360 11.86 -9.86 -9.66
N GLY A 361 11.81 -9.93 -11.00
CA GLY A 361 12.79 -10.65 -11.80
C GLY A 361 14.22 -10.16 -11.57
N SER A 362 14.43 -8.84 -11.60
CA SER A 362 15.73 -8.22 -11.29
C SER A 362 16.22 -8.56 -9.87
N SER A 363 15.33 -8.52 -8.88
CA SER A 363 15.67 -8.81 -7.48
C SER A 363 16.05 -10.28 -7.27
N ILE A 364 15.30 -11.21 -7.88
CA ILE A 364 15.64 -12.64 -7.87
C ILE A 364 17.00 -12.86 -8.53
N GLY A 365 17.32 -12.11 -9.59
CA GLY A 365 18.63 -12.13 -10.24
C GLY A 365 19.79 -11.90 -9.28
N THR A 366 19.66 -10.97 -8.33
CA THR A 366 20.71 -10.70 -7.34
C THR A 366 21.00 -11.94 -6.50
N PHE A 367 19.96 -12.58 -5.95
CA PHE A 367 20.13 -13.77 -5.12
C PHE A 367 20.63 -14.96 -5.94
N ALA A 368 20.05 -15.17 -7.12
CA ALA A 368 20.41 -16.27 -8.00
C ALA A 368 21.88 -16.17 -8.46
N TYR A 369 22.40 -14.95 -8.65
CA TYR A 369 23.79 -14.73 -9.01
C TYR A 369 24.75 -15.24 -7.92
N PHE A 370 24.55 -14.83 -6.67
CA PHE A 370 25.42 -15.25 -5.58
C PHE A 370 25.23 -16.73 -5.19
N ILE A 371 24.03 -17.28 -5.35
CA ILE A 371 23.75 -18.68 -4.99
C ILE A 371 24.27 -19.64 -6.06
N PHE A 372 24.03 -19.36 -7.34
CA PHE A 372 24.27 -20.31 -8.43
C PHE A 372 25.48 -19.97 -9.28
N ILE A 373 25.72 -18.69 -9.59
CA ILE A 373 26.80 -18.31 -10.52
C ILE A 373 28.16 -18.29 -9.82
N PHE A 374 28.24 -17.81 -8.58
CA PHE A 374 29.50 -17.78 -7.82
C PHE A 374 30.18 -19.16 -7.73
N PRO A 375 29.47 -20.24 -7.36
CA PRO A 375 30.06 -21.59 -7.36
C PRO A 375 30.48 -22.06 -8.75
N ILE A 376 29.70 -21.76 -9.80
CA ILE A 376 29.99 -22.18 -11.18
C ILE A 376 31.29 -21.54 -11.69
N LEU A 377 31.54 -20.28 -11.33
CA LEU A 377 32.75 -19.56 -11.73
C LEU A 377 33.99 -19.94 -10.92
N GLY A 378 33.88 -20.91 -10.00
CA GLY A 378 34.98 -21.31 -9.13
C GLY A 378 35.43 -20.18 -8.18
N ILE A 379 34.57 -19.19 -7.96
CA ILE A 379 34.87 -18.06 -7.08
C ILE A 379 34.75 -18.54 -5.64
N ASP A 380 35.89 -18.87 -5.02
CA ASP A 380 35.94 -19.19 -3.58
C ASP A 380 35.84 -17.89 -2.75
N PRO A 381 34.77 -17.71 -1.96
CA PRO A 381 34.63 -16.55 -1.09
C PRO A 381 35.81 -16.38 -0.14
N ASN A 382 36.45 -17.47 0.31
CA ASN A 382 37.58 -17.41 1.24
C ASN A 382 38.84 -16.85 0.58
N VAL A 383 39.09 -17.17 -0.70
CA VAL A 383 40.24 -16.65 -1.45
C VAL A 383 40.08 -15.17 -1.74
N ILE A 384 38.85 -14.74 -2.10
CA ILE A 384 38.52 -13.33 -2.29
C ILE A 384 38.70 -12.57 -0.97
N LEU A 385 38.10 -13.05 0.12
CA LEU A 385 38.12 -12.38 1.43
C LEU A 385 39.51 -12.37 2.07
N GLY A 386 40.32 -13.41 1.85
CA GLY A 386 41.67 -13.51 2.40
C GLY A 386 42.72 -12.82 1.51
N GLN A 387 43.01 -13.42 0.34
CA GLN A 387 44.10 -12.98 -0.52
C GLN A 387 43.77 -11.64 -1.22
N GLY A 388 42.54 -11.50 -1.72
CA GLY A 388 42.09 -10.29 -2.42
C GLY A 388 42.14 -9.03 -1.54
N PHE A 389 41.62 -9.12 -0.31
CA PHE A 389 41.67 -7.99 0.62
C PHE A 389 43.08 -7.68 1.11
N SER A 390 43.89 -8.71 1.39
CA SER A 390 45.29 -8.51 1.81
C SER A 390 46.10 -7.79 0.73
N ASN A 391 45.97 -8.22 -0.53
CA ASN A 391 46.65 -7.60 -1.66
C ASN A 391 46.17 -6.16 -1.93
N MET A 392 44.85 -5.92 -1.82
CA MET A 392 44.27 -4.59 -1.98
C MET A 392 44.74 -3.64 -0.85
N TRP A 393 44.77 -4.13 0.39
CA TRP A 393 45.28 -3.36 1.54
C TRP A 393 46.75 -3.02 1.37
N ALA A 394 47.58 -4.00 0.96
CA ALA A 394 49.00 -3.78 0.67
C ALA A 394 49.22 -2.73 -0.44
N ALA A 395 48.41 -2.77 -1.51
CA ALA A 395 48.47 -1.79 -2.59
C ALA A 395 48.09 -0.37 -2.11
N ILE A 396 47.05 -0.23 -1.28
CA ILE A 396 46.62 1.04 -0.70
C ILE A 396 47.70 1.60 0.24
N THR A 397 48.26 0.76 1.12
CA THR A 397 49.32 1.19 2.05
C THR A 397 50.61 1.58 1.34
N ASN A 398 50.91 0.97 0.19
CA ASN A 398 52.07 1.33 -0.63
C ASN A 398 51.87 2.62 -1.45
N MET A 399 50.62 3.07 -1.64
CA MET A 399 50.28 4.31 -2.35
C MET A 399 50.12 5.52 -1.43
N LEU A 400 49.89 5.32 -0.14
CA LEU A 400 49.81 6.40 0.84
C LEU A 400 51.22 6.77 1.32
N PRO A 401 51.73 7.98 1.01
CA PRO A 401 52.96 8.45 1.60
C PRO A 401 52.66 8.72 3.08
N PHE A 402 53.40 8.07 3.98
CA PHE A 402 53.49 8.55 5.36
C PHE A 402 54.25 9.88 5.40
#